data_AF-A0AB37GRZ0-F1
#
_entry.id   AF-A0AB37GRZ0-F1
#
_cell.length_a   1.000
_cell.length_b   1.000
_cell.length_c   1.000
_cell.angle_alpha   90.00
_cell.angle_beta   90.00
_cell.angle_gamma   90.00
#
_symmetry.space_group_name_H-M   'P 1'
#
loop_
_entity.id
_entity.type
_entity.pdbx_description
1 polymer ?
#
loop_
_entity_poly.entity_id
_entity_poly.type
_entity_poly.pdbx_seq_one_letter_code
_entity_poly.pdbx_strand_id
1 'polypeptide(L)'
;MAFYEYTQNNSGGSFLTNDKLCHRIFIEANSYEEADTIAEGLGVYWNGVSEGIDCDCCGDRWGIADPVDLDRINKKGWEAGVYSNIASPEKEEEWKARYGNYPIHTAPTWSDYIFRSYSGKVSFENVEQYAQFLADEYGWTTPDARIFYKNGAVTEVFKNR
;
A
#
# COMPACT_ATOMS: atom_id res chain seq x y z
N MET A 1 -0.08 6.29 19.55
CA MET A 1 -0.94 6.31 18.35
C MET A 1 -0.11 5.82 17.18
N ALA A 2 -0.71 5.02 16.33
CA ALA A 2 -0.09 4.45 15.15
C ALA A 2 -1.14 4.36 14.03
N PHE A 3 -0.67 4.16 12.81
CA PHE A 3 -1.53 3.75 11.70
C PHE A 3 -1.49 2.24 11.55
N TYR A 4 -2.65 1.67 11.24
CA TYR A 4 -2.84 0.25 11.00
C TYR A 4 -3.35 0.06 9.57
N GLU A 5 -2.60 -0.70 8.79
CA GLU A 5 -2.93 -1.03 7.41
C GLU A 5 -3.83 -2.27 7.37
N TYR A 6 -4.91 -2.17 6.60
CA TYR A 6 -5.78 -3.28 6.24
C TYR A 6 -5.83 -3.40 4.73
N THR A 7 -5.65 -4.63 4.23
CA THR A 7 -5.62 -4.91 2.80
C THR A 7 -6.66 -5.94 2.42
N GLN A 8 -7.25 -5.74 1.25
CA GLN A 8 -8.12 -6.73 0.65
C GLN A 8 -7.33 -7.73 -0.18
N ASN A 9 -7.59 -9.01 0.06
CA ASN A 9 -7.40 -10.06 -0.92
C ASN A 9 -8.52 -10.00 -1.97
N ASN A 10 -8.23 -10.46 -3.18
CA ASN A 10 -9.15 -10.47 -4.32
C ASN A 10 -10.11 -11.67 -4.27
N SER A 11 -10.75 -11.90 -3.11
CA SER A 11 -11.59 -13.08 -2.89
C SER A 11 -12.83 -13.06 -3.77
N GLY A 12 -12.99 -14.11 -4.58
CA GLY A 12 -14.01 -14.18 -5.63
C GLY A 12 -13.68 -13.36 -6.90
N GLY A 13 -12.42 -12.92 -7.06
CA GLY A 13 -11.97 -12.18 -8.24
C GLY A 13 -12.43 -10.72 -8.30
N SER A 14 -12.93 -10.17 -7.20
CA SER A 14 -13.21 -8.73 -7.07
C SER A 14 -12.87 -8.19 -5.68
N PHE A 15 -12.63 -6.87 -5.61
CA PHE A 15 -12.51 -6.12 -4.37
C PHE A 15 -13.86 -5.54 -3.94
N LEU A 16 -14.11 -5.48 -2.63
CA LEU A 16 -15.27 -4.80 -2.06
C LEU A 16 -14.99 -3.30 -2.02
N THR A 17 -15.70 -2.52 -2.82
CA THR A 17 -15.53 -1.07 -2.89
C THR A 17 -16.84 -0.35 -2.65
N ASN A 18 -16.80 0.72 -1.84
CA ASN A 18 -17.93 1.62 -1.58
C ASN A 18 -17.42 2.99 -1.08
N ASP A 19 -18.29 3.79 -0.48
CA ASP A 19 -17.99 5.10 0.10
C ASP A 19 -16.98 5.04 1.26
N LYS A 20 -16.80 3.88 1.88
CA LYS A 20 -15.89 3.64 3.01
C LYS A 20 -14.72 2.73 2.64
N LEU A 21 -14.97 1.67 1.89
CA LEU A 21 -14.00 0.62 1.60
C LEU A 21 -13.41 0.75 0.20
N CYS A 22 -12.13 0.43 0.11
CA CYS A 22 -11.33 0.33 -1.10
C CYS A 22 -10.26 -0.74 -0.88
N HIS A 23 -9.38 -1.01 -1.85
CA HIS A 23 -8.38 -2.08 -1.76
C HIS A 23 -7.56 -2.03 -0.46
N ARG A 24 -7.20 -0.82 0.00
CA ARG A 24 -6.38 -0.62 1.19
C ARG A 24 -6.89 0.52 2.05
N ILE A 25 -7.01 0.29 3.34
CA ILE A 25 -7.33 1.36 4.29
C ILE A 25 -6.27 1.43 5.38
N PHE A 26 -5.99 2.66 5.83
CA PHE A 26 -5.11 2.95 6.95
C PHE A 26 -5.94 3.59 8.04
N ILE A 27 -5.86 3.09 9.27
CA ILE A 27 -6.65 3.60 10.39
C ILE A 27 -5.69 4.10 11.48
N GLU A 28 -5.83 5.36 11.86
CA GLU A 28 -5.12 5.92 13.01
C GLU A 28 -5.82 5.52 14.32
N ALA A 29 -5.11 4.81 15.20
CA ALA A 29 -5.66 4.36 16.46
C ALA A 29 -4.58 4.29 17.57
N ASN A 30 -5.02 4.07 18.81
CA ASN A 30 -4.14 3.88 19.97
C ASN A 30 -3.70 2.41 20.14
N SER A 31 -4.49 1.47 19.63
CA SER A 31 -4.22 0.04 19.71
C SER A 31 -4.83 -0.71 18.54
N TYR A 32 -4.46 -1.99 18.40
CA TYR A 32 -5.04 -2.89 17.40
C TYR A 32 -6.55 -3.05 17.58
N GLU A 33 -7.00 -3.21 18.82
CA GLU A 33 -8.42 -3.42 19.14
C GLU A 33 -9.27 -2.21 18.77
N GLU A 34 -8.75 -1.00 18.98
CA GLU A 34 -9.42 0.23 18.52
C GLU A 34 -9.44 0.31 16.99
N ALA A 35 -8.33 -0.03 16.32
CA ALA A 35 -8.27 -0.05 14.87
C ALA A 35 -9.26 -1.06 14.25
N ASP A 36 -9.32 -2.27 14.80
CA ASP A 36 -10.24 -3.33 14.36
C ASP A 36 -11.69 -2.93 14.58
N THR A 37 -12.00 -2.32 15.73
CA THR A 37 -13.34 -1.79 16.01
C THR A 37 -13.76 -0.74 14.98
N ILE A 38 -12.84 0.17 14.60
CA ILE A 38 -13.09 1.17 13.56
C ILE A 38 -13.27 0.48 12.20
N ALA A 39 -12.40 -0.47 11.85
CA ALA A 39 -12.47 -1.23 10.59
C ALA A 39 -13.81 -1.94 10.44
N GLU A 40 -14.27 -2.64 11.47
CA GLU A 40 -15.57 -3.31 11.50
C GLU A 40 -16.72 -2.31 11.29
N GLY A 41 -16.65 -1.15 11.94
CA GLY A 41 -17.62 -0.06 11.74
C GLY A 41 -17.63 0.53 10.32
N LEU A 42 -16.54 0.38 9.56
CA LEU A 42 -16.46 0.73 8.14
C LEU A 42 -17.01 -0.37 7.23
N GLY A 43 -17.22 -1.59 7.74
CA GLY A 43 -17.69 -2.76 7.01
C GLY A 43 -16.60 -3.79 6.70
N VAL A 44 -15.42 -3.68 7.32
CA VAL A 44 -14.45 -4.79 7.37
C VAL A 44 -15.06 -5.93 8.18
N TYR A 45 -14.77 -7.16 7.80
CA TYR A 45 -15.26 -8.35 8.48
C TYR A 45 -14.18 -9.44 8.44
N TRP A 46 -14.31 -10.41 9.34
CA TRP A 46 -13.32 -11.47 9.54
C TRP A 46 -13.92 -12.83 9.23
N ASN A 47 -13.09 -13.79 8.84
CA ASN A 47 -13.50 -15.19 8.59
C ASN A 47 -14.57 -15.38 7.51
N GLY A 48 -14.59 -14.52 6.49
CA GLY A 48 -15.57 -14.55 5.40
C GLY A 48 -15.70 -15.90 4.69
N VAL A 49 -14.63 -16.70 4.61
CA VAL A 49 -14.68 -18.07 4.06
C VAL A 49 -15.56 -18.95 4.94
N SER A 50 -15.33 -18.94 6.25
CA SER A 50 -16.10 -19.75 7.19
C SER A 50 -17.57 -19.34 7.27
N GLU A 51 -17.86 -18.06 6.99
CA GLU A 51 -19.22 -17.50 6.94
C GLU A 51 -19.89 -17.68 5.56
N GLY A 52 -19.17 -18.25 4.57
CA GLY A 52 -19.68 -18.46 3.21
C GLY A 52 -19.83 -17.17 2.39
N ILE A 53 -19.16 -16.09 2.81
CA ILE A 53 -19.13 -14.78 2.14
C ILE A 53 -18.02 -14.73 1.09
N ASP A 54 -16.85 -15.27 1.42
CA ASP A 54 -15.64 -15.24 0.59
C ASP A 54 -15.34 -16.60 -0.08
N CYS A 55 -14.54 -16.61 -1.16
CA CYS A 55 -14.17 -17.87 -1.81
C CYS A 55 -13.16 -18.63 -0.96
N ASP A 56 -13.49 -19.87 -0.57
CA ASP A 56 -12.57 -20.82 0.07
C ASP A 56 -11.24 -20.95 -0.69
N CYS A 57 -11.30 -20.85 -2.02
CA CYS A 57 -10.16 -20.95 -2.92
C CYS A 57 -9.19 -19.77 -2.82
N CYS A 58 -9.70 -18.59 -2.49
CA CYS A 58 -8.93 -17.35 -2.42
C CYS A 58 -8.50 -17.04 -0.99
N GLY A 59 -9.30 -17.45 0.00
CA GLY A 59 -9.17 -17.03 1.39
C GLY A 59 -10.06 -15.84 1.73
N ASP A 60 -10.00 -15.42 2.99
CA ASP A 60 -10.75 -14.28 3.50
C ASP A 60 -10.37 -12.99 2.76
N ARG A 61 -11.35 -12.11 2.59
CA ARG A 61 -11.18 -10.82 1.92
C ARG A 61 -10.26 -9.91 2.69
N TRP A 62 -10.39 -9.81 4.00
CA TRP A 62 -9.61 -8.85 4.78
C TRP A 62 -8.48 -9.54 5.54
N GLY A 63 -7.26 -9.04 5.34
CA GLY A 63 -6.14 -9.36 6.21
C GLY A 63 -6.28 -8.67 7.56
N ILE A 64 -5.69 -9.27 8.60
CA ILE A 64 -5.55 -8.63 9.92
C ILE A 64 -4.74 -7.34 9.80
N ALA A 65 -4.90 -6.46 10.78
CA ALA A 65 -4.18 -5.19 10.84
C ALA A 65 -2.65 -5.40 10.88
N ASP A 66 -1.90 -4.68 10.04
CA ASP A 66 -0.44 -4.55 10.12
C ASP A 66 -0.06 -3.13 10.55
N PRO A 67 0.67 -2.93 11.65
CA PRO A 67 1.09 -1.60 12.07
C PRO A 67 2.06 -1.00 11.06
N VAL A 68 1.80 0.24 10.66
CA VAL A 68 2.72 1.01 9.82
C VAL A 68 3.90 1.47 10.68
N ASP A 69 4.96 0.68 10.66
CA ASP A 69 6.24 0.96 11.32
C ASP A 69 7.22 1.57 10.31
N LEU A 70 7.13 2.89 10.13
CA LEU A 70 8.00 3.62 9.21
C LEU A 70 9.48 3.55 9.62
N ASP A 71 9.80 3.45 10.90
CA ASP A 71 11.20 3.30 11.35
C ASP A 71 11.78 1.97 10.87
N ARG A 72 11.02 0.88 11.01
CA ARG A 72 11.40 -0.44 10.50
C ARG A 72 11.50 -0.46 8.97
N ILE A 73 10.55 0.15 8.28
CA ILE A 73 10.54 0.25 6.82
C ILE A 73 11.76 1.05 6.35
N ASN A 74 11.94 2.26 6.88
CA ASN A 74 13.00 3.19 6.48
C ASN A 74 14.39 2.68 6.84
N LYS A 75 14.55 1.86 7.90
CA LYS A 75 15.83 1.22 8.22
C LYS A 75 16.33 0.29 7.12
N LYS A 76 15.42 -0.32 6.35
CA LYS A 76 15.78 -1.21 5.23
C LYS A 76 15.68 -0.51 3.87
N GLY A 77 14.85 0.52 3.78
CA GLY A 77 14.38 1.13 2.54
C GLY A 77 13.39 0.21 1.80
N TRP A 78 12.49 0.81 1.04
CA TRP A 78 11.56 0.10 0.17
C TRP A 78 12.09 0.06 -1.26
N GLU A 79 12.10 -1.13 -1.87
CA GLU A 79 12.60 -1.33 -3.24
C GLU A 79 11.70 -0.61 -4.26
N ALA A 80 12.31 0.24 -5.08
CA ALA A 80 11.64 0.99 -6.12
C ALA A 80 12.45 0.85 -7.41
N GLY A 81 11.82 0.42 -8.51
CA GLY A 81 12.55 0.08 -9.72
C GLY A 81 11.71 0.09 -10.99
N VAL A 82 12.38 0.39 -12.10
CA VAL A 82 11.82 0.28 -13.45
C VAL A 82 12.60 -0.76 -14.24
N TYR A 83 11.90 -1.50 -15.09
CA TYR A 83 12.48 -2.61 -15.86
C TYR A 83 12.75 -2.21 -17.31
N SER A 84 13.83 -2.75 -17.87
CA SER A 84 14.20 -2.55 -19.28
C SER A 84 15.11 -3.67 -19.78
N ASN A 85 15.14 -3.87 -21.10
CA ASN A 85 16.10 -4.78 -21.73
C ASN A 85 17.48 -4.11 -21.93
N ILE A 86 17.54 -2.77 -21.89
CA ILE A 86 18.75 -1.98 -22.09
C ILE A 86 18.79 -0.84 -21.08
N ALA A 87 20.00 -0.52 -20.60
CA ALA A 87 20.22 0.66 -19.77
C ALA A 87 20.01 1.92 -20.63
N SER A 88 19.13 2.83 -20.21
CA SER A 88 18.82 4.05 -20.95
C SER A 88 18.52 5.23 -20.02
N PRO A 89 18.90 6.47 -20.41
CA PRO A 89 18.54 7.67 -19.66
C PRO A 89 17.03 7.87 -19.50
N GLU A 90 16.25 7.44 -20.49
CA GLU A 90 14.77 7.49 -20.43
C GLU A 90 14.21 6.74 -19.22
N LYS A 91 14.79 5.57 -18.91
CA LYS A 91 14.36 4.78 -17.74
C LYS A 91 14.86 5.36 -16.43
N GLU A 92 16.01 6.02 -16.43
CA GLU A 92 16.47 6.77 -15.26
C GLU A 92 15.53 7.96 -14.95
N GLU A 93 15.08 8.68 -15.99
CA GLU A 93 14.08 9.73 -15.84
C GLU A 93 12.69 9.19 -15.47
N GLU A 94 12.27 8.02 -15.99
CA GLU A 94 11.04 7.35 -15.55
C GLU A 94 11.09 7.02 -14.05
N TRP A 95 12.20 6.45 -13.59
CA TRP A 95 12.40 6.16 -12.17
C TRP A 95 12.33 7.42 -11.33
N LYS A 96 12.98 8.51 -11.78
CA LYS A 96 12.96 9.80 -11.10
C LYS A 96 11.56 10.43 -11.09
N ALA A 97 10.80 10.29 -12.17
CA ALA A 97 9.42 10.78 -12.24
C ALA A 97 8.51 10.03 -11.25
N ARG A 98 8.68 8.71 -11.13
CA ARG A 98 7.89 7.86 -10.22
C ARG A 98 8.29 8.01 -8.75
N TYR A 99 9.59 8.05 -8.48
CA TYR A 99 10.11 7.88 -7.12
C TYR A 99 10.95 9.04 -6.59
N GLY A 100 11.32 10.00 -7.43
CA GLY A 100 12.21 11.10 -7.05
C GLY A 100 11.62 12.11 -6.06
N ASN A 101 10.31 12.03 -5.80
CA ASN A 101 9.64 12.84 -4.79
C ASN A 101 9.69 12.22 -3.38
N TYR A 102 10.10 10.96 -3.25
CA TYR A 102 10.32 10.33 -1.95
C TYR A 102 11.77 10.55 -1.49
N PRO A 103 12.03 10.59 -0.17
CA PRO A 103 13.40 10.50 0.32
C PRO A 103 14.13 9.26 -0.20
N ILE A 104 15.35 9.45 -0.71
CA ILE A 104 16.17 8.36 -1.23
C ILE A 104 16.97 7.70 -0.11
N HIS A 105 16.67 6.44 0.18
CA HIS A 105 17.42 5.61 1.13
C HIS A 105 18.67 5.00 0.47
N THR A 106 18.54 4.52 -0.76
CA THR A 106 19.65 3.95 -1.54
C THR A 106 19.53 4.42 -2.98
N ALA A 107 20.59 5.05 -3.49
CA ALA A 107 20.60 5.55 -4.85
C ALA A 107 20.37 4.41 -5.86
N PRO A 108 19.54 4.63 -6.89
CA PRO A 108 19.27 3.61 -7.88
C PRO A 108 20.49 3.33 -8.76
N THR A 109 20.65 2.06 -9.13
CA THR A 109 21.69 1.60 -10.06
C THR A 109 21.10 0.62 -11.05
N TRP A 110 21.73 0.50 -12.22
CA TRP A 110 21.41 -0.56 -13.16
C TRP A 110 21.84 -1.92 -12.63
N SER A 111 20.99 -2.93 -12.74
CA SER A 111 21.36 -4.32 -12.47
C SER A 111 22.17 -4.92 -13.62
N ASP A 112 23.17 -5.72 -13.27
CA ASP A 112 24.01 -6.47 -14.23
C ASP A 112 23.37 -7.81 -14.64
N TYR A 113 22.10 -8.02 -14.33
CA TYR A 113 21.37 -9.25 -14.65
C TYR A 113 20.81 -9.24 -16.08
N ILE A 114 20.46 -10.43 -16.59
CA ILE A 114 19.94 -10.63 -17.96
C ILE A 114 18.66 -9.80 -18.19
N PHE A 115 17.85 -9.62 -17.14
CA PHE A 115 16.78 -8.63 -17.09
C PHE A 115 17.30 -7.39 -16.35
N ARG A 116 17.53 -6.30 -17.09
CA ARG A 116 18.06 -5.08 -16.47
C ARG A 116 16.93 -4.34 -15.76
N SER A 117 17.24 -3.85 -14.57
CA SER A 117 16.39 -2.95 -13.80
C SER A 117 17.20 -1.75 -13.38
N TYR A 118 16.61 -0.57 -13.40
CA TYR A 118 17.14 0.59 -12.71
C TYR A 118 16.37 0.71 -11.40
N SER A 119 17.03 0.34 -10.30
CA SER A 119 16.36 0.18 -9.01
C SER A 119 17.23 0.68 -7.87
N GLY A 120 16.58 1.30 -6.90
CA GLY A 120 17.15 1.75 -5.64
C GLY A 120 16.11 1.60 -4.54
N LYS A 121 16.33 2.30 -3.43
CA LYS A 121 15.40 2.26 -2.31
C LYS A 121 14.95 3.64 -1.89
N VAL A 122 13.66 3.75 -1.60
CA VAL A 122 13.05 4.95 -1.03
C VAL A 122 12.73 4.73 0.45
N SER A 123 12.50 5.82 1.17
CA SER A 123 11.94 5.85 2.52
C SER A 123 10.78 6.84 2.56
N PHE A 124 9.98 6.81 3.62
CA PHE A 124 8.76 7.60 3.75
C PHE A 124 8.79 8.46 5.01
N GLU A 125 8.42 9.73 4.89
CA GLU A 125 8.40 10.67 6.03
C GLU A 125 7.13 10.53 6.88
N ASN A 126 6.04 10.06 6.27
CA ASN A 126 4.72 9.93 6.89
C ASN A 126 3.89 8.84 6.20
N VAL A 127 2.72 8.56 6.77
CA VAL A 127 1.83 7.51 6.27
C VAL A 127 1.24 7.87 4.91
N GLU A 128 1.07 9.16 4.61
CA GLU A 128 0.53 9.64 3.35
C GLU A 128 1.48 9.31 2.18
N GLN A 129 2.79 9.53 2.35
CA GLN A 129 3.79 9.13 1.36
C GLN A 129 3.82 7.61 1.19
N TYR A 130 3.76 6.85 2.29
CA TYR A 130 3.72 5.39 2.22
C TYR A 130 2.46 4.88 1.50
N ALA A 131 1.30 5.43 1.83
CA ALA A 131 0.03 5.11 1.19
C ALA A 131 0.02 5.49 -0.30
N GLN A 132 0.57 6.66 -0.66
CA GLN A 132 0.72 7.08 -2.05
C GLN A 132 1.62 6.14 -2.84
N PHE A 133 2.76 5.75 -2.27
CA PHE A 133 3.65 4.78 -2.89
C PHE A 133 2.94 3.44 -3.16
N LEU A 134 2.20 2.93 -2.17
CA LEU A 134 1.45 1.70 -2.32
C LEU A 134 0.30 1.81 -3.34
N ALA A 135 -0.34 2.98 -3.44
CA ALA A 135 -1.34 3.24 -4.48
C ALA A 135 -0.71 3.25 -5.88
N ASP A 136 0.45 3.88 -6.04
CA ASP A 136 1.15 3.96 -7.32
C ASP A 136 1.64 2.58 -7.80
N GLU A 137 2.15 1.74 -6.89
CA GLU A 137 2.68 0.41 -7.23
C GLU A 137 1.61 -0.70 -7.24
N TYR A 138 0.61 -0.61 -6.35
CA TYR A 138 -0.30 -1.72 -6.03
C TYR A 138 -1.76 -1.26 -5.91
N GLY A 139 -2.13 -0.14 -6.51
CA GLY A 139 -3.51 0.37 -6.55
C GLY A 139 -4.40 -0.40 -7.53
N TRP A 140 -5.54 -0.91 -7.04
CA TRP A 140 -6.48 -1.72 -7.82
C TRP A 140 -7.93 -1.20 -7.82
N THR A 141 -8.22 -0.16 -7.04
CA THR A 141 -9.58 0.38 -6.85
C THR A 141 -9.60 1.89 -7.05
N THR A 142 -10.76 2.54 -6.95
CA THR A 142 -10.84 4.00 -6.98
C THR A 142 -11.75 4.48 -5.84
N PRO A 143 -11.21 5.17 -4.81
CA PRO A 143 -9.79 5.46 -4.59
C PRO A 143 -8.94 4.18 -4.40
N ASP A 144 -7.62 4.30 -4.55
CA ASP A 144 -6.68 3.19 -4.44
C ASP A 144 -6.41 2.84 -2.95
N ALA A 145 -6.38 3.87 -2.11
CA ALA A 145 -6.38 3.72 -0.66
C ALA A 145 -7.17 4.84 0.06
N ARG A 146 -7.52 4.61 1.32
CA ARG A 146 -8.06 5.64 2.22
C ARG A 146 -7.32 5.67 3.55
N ILE A 147 -7.11 6.85 4.10
CA ILE A 147 -6.52 7.06 5.42
C ILE A 147 -7.59 7.68 6.32
N PHE A 148 -7.96 6.98 7.39
CA PHE A 148 -8.90 7.40 8.41
C PHE A 148 -8.13 7.90 9.62
N TYR A 149 -8.21 9.19 9.89
CA TYR A 149 -7.55 9.81 11.03
C TYR A 149 -8.45 9.75 12.27
N LYS A 150 -7.82 9.75 13.45
CA LYS A 150 -8.54 9.63 14.72
C LYS A 150 -9.48 10.81 14.99
N ASN A 151 -9.20 11.97 14.39
CA ASN A 151 -10.05 13.16 14.47
C ASN A 151 -11.29 13.08 13.54
N GLY A 152 -11.48 11.98 12.80
CA GLY A 152 -12.58 11.77 11.86
C GLY A 152 -12.32 12.30 10.45
N ALA A 153 -11.18 12.91 10.19
CA ALA A 153 -10.79 13.26 8.82
C ALA A 153 -10.52 11.99 8.00
N VAL A 154 -10.73 12.09 6.69
CA VAL A 154 -10.45 11.02 5.74
C VAL A 154 -9.70 11.58 4.55
N THR A 155 -8.57 10.97 4.21
CA THR A 155 -7.83 11.26 2.97
C THR A 155 -8.05 10.11 1.99
N GLU A 156 -8.50 10.44 0.79
CA GLU A 156 -8.53 9.50 -0.33
C GLU A 156 -7.23 9.61 -1.12
N VAL A 157 -6.60 8.47 -1.40
CA VAL A 157 -5.34 8.38 -2.13
C VAL A 157 -5.61 7.75 -3.48
N PHE A 158 -5.15 8.41 -4.54
CA PHE A 158 -5.29 7.97 -5.92
C PHE A 158 -3.92 7.79 -6.51
N LYS A 159 -3.74 6.73 -7.29
CA LYS A 159 -2.50 6.51 -8.02
C LYS A 159 -2.19 7.68 -8.95
N ASN A 160 -0.93 8.10 -8.96
CA ASN A 160 -0.41 9.09 -9.90
C ASN A 160 -0.42 8.45 -11.31
N ARG A 161 -1.11 9.10 -12.26
CA ARG A 161 -1.23 8.64 -13.65
C ARG A 161 -0.19 9.28 -14.55
#